data_AF-A0A2K8L061-F1
#
_entry.id   AF-A0A2K8L061-F1
#
_cell.length_a   1.000
_cell.length_b   1.000
_cell.length_c   1.000
_cell.angle_alpha   90.00
_cell.angle_beta   90.00
_cell.angle_gamma   90.00
#
_symmetry.space_group_name_H-M   'P 1'
#
loop_
_entity.id
_entity.type
_entity.pdbx_description
1 polymer ?
#
loop_
_entity_poly.entity_id
_entity_poly.type
_entity_poly.pdbx_seq_one_letter_code
_entity_poly.pdbx_strand_id
1 'polypeptide(L)' 'MHQKSVKITGISNFGREWTRKMGNPWNVRKVTDHVLFSTQTGPWMLIERDHFQRWVNLRADQNFLIQSSH' A
#
# COMPACT_ATOMS: atom_id res chain seq x y z
N MET A 1 -13.00 -15.74 0.30
CA MET A 1 -12.34 -14.70 1.13
C MET A 1 -12.58 -13.36 0.46
N HIS A 2 -13.21 -12.39 1.15
CA HIS A 2 -13.46 -11.07 0.58
C HIS A 2 -12.12 -10.34 0.40
N GLN A 3 -11.72 -10.10 -0.85
CA GLN A 3 -10.57 -9.25 -1.14
C GLN A 3 -10.94 -7.80 -0.81
N LYS A 4 -10.35 -7.25 0.25
CA LYS A 4 -10.53 -5.83 0.59
C LYS A 4 -9.75 -5.00 -0.43
N SER A 5 -10.43 -4.07 -1.10
CA SER A 5 -9.78 -3.10 -1.97
C SER A 5 -9.46 -1.81 -1.22
N VAL A 6 -8.33 -1.18 -1.54
CA VAL A 6 -7.90 0.11 -0.99
C VAL A 6 -7.57 1.08 -2.12
N LYS A 7 -7.71 2.37 -1.85
CA LYS A 7 -7.19 3.44 -2.70
C LYS A 7 -5.85 3.90 -2.17
N ILE A 8 -4.92 4.12 -3.08
CA ILE A 8 -3.57 4.61 -2.78
C ILE A 8 -3.44 6.00 -3.37
N THR A 9 -3.04 6.95 -2.52
CA THR A 9 -2.73 8.31 -2.91
C THR A 9 -1.23 8.54 -2.75
N GLY A 10 -0.57 8.99 -3.81
CA GLY A 10 0.82 9.41 -3.74
C GLY A 10 0.95 10.77 -3.03
N ILE A 11 1.80 10.86 -2.02
CA ILE A 11 2.05 12.13 -1.29
C ILE A 11 3.41 12.76 -1.63
N SER A 12 4.37 11.96 -2.12
CA SER A 12 5.63 12.46 -2.68
C SER A 12 5.54 12.61 -4.21
N ASN A 13 6.52 13.27 -4.85
CA ASN A 13 6.59 13.33 -6.32
C ASN A 13 6.63 11.93 -6.95
N PHE A 14 7.48 11.05 -6.39
CA PHE A 14 7.56 9.65 -6.79
C PHE A 14 6.21 8.94 -6.60
N GLY A 15 5.59 9.09 -5.43
CA GLY A 15 4.31 8.45 -5.13
C GLY A 15 3.19 8.90 -6.07
N ARG A 16 3.12 10.20 -6.40
CA ARG A 16 2.13 10.78 -7.31
C ARG A 16 2.29 10.26 -8.73
N GLU A 17 3.51 10.25 -9.25
CA GLU A 17 3.78 9.72 -10.57
C GLU A 17 3.44 8.23 -10.65
N TRP A 18 3.86 7.48 -9.62
CA TRP A 18 3.61 6.05 -9.54
C TRP A 18 2.12 5.71 -9.46
N THR A 19 1.35 6.41 -8.61
CA THR A 19 -0.11 6.21 -8.50
C THR A 19 -0.85 6.62 -9.78
N ARG A 20 -0.39 7.67 -10.48
CA ARG A 20 -0.93 8.05 -11.80
C ARG A 20 -0.68 6.96 -12.84
N LYS A 21 0.49 6.33 -12.82
CA LYS A 21 0.87 5.29 -13.80
C LYS A 21 0.14 3.97 -13.55
N MET A 22 0.06 3.52 -12.29
CA MET A 22 -0.53 2.22 -11.97
C MET A 22 -2.05 2.27 -11.83
N GLY A 23 -2.62 3.40 -11.41
CA GLY A 23 -4.04 3.56 -11.15
C GLY A 23 -4.50 2.95 -9.83
N ASN A 24 -5.83 2.94 -9.65
CA ASN A 24 -6.55 2.45 -8.47
C ASN A 24 -7.78 1.64 -8.93
N PRO A 25 -8.39 0.78 -8.08
CA PRO A 25 -8.00 0.42 -6.72
C PRO A 25 -6.94 -0.71 -6.65
N TRP A 26 -6.42 -0.97 -5.46
CA TRP A 26 -5.48 -2.04 -5.16
C TRP A 26 -6.10 -3.09 -4.24
N ASN A 27 -5.69 -4.34 -4.36
CA ASN A 27 -6.16 -5.43 -3.51
C ASN A 27 -5.24 -5.61 -2.30
N VAL A 28 -5.81 -5.76 -1.11
CA VAL A 28 -5.06 -6.11 0.10
C VAL A 28 -4.88 -7.62 0.13
N ARG A 29 -3.62 -8.06 0.14
CA ARG A 29 -3.24 -9.48 0.24
C ARG A 29 -2.93 -9.90 1.67
N LYS A 30 -2.26 -9.03 2.43
CA LYS A 30 -1.84 -9.33 3.80
C LYS A 30 -1.73 -8.06 4.63
N VAL A 31 -2.05 -8.18 5.93
CA VAL A 31 -1.73 -7.17 6.94
C VAL A 31 -0.92 -7.84 8.04
N THR A 32 0.15 -7.20 8.50
CA THR A 32 1.06 -7.75 9.52
C THR A 32 1.69 -6.63 10.33
N ASP A 33 2.06 -6.90 11.58
CA ASP A 33 2.74 -5.90 12.42
C ASP A 33 4.22 -5.77 12.07
N HIS A 34 4.81 -6.77 11.42
CA HIS A 34 6.24 -6.78 11.07
C HIS A 34 6.51 -7.43 9.72
N VAL A 35 7.55 -6.94 9.06
CA VAL A 35 8.14 -7.47 7.82
C VAL A 35 9.63 -7.71 8.06
N LEU A 36 10.19 -8.75 7.46
CA LEU A 36 11.57 -9.19 7.76
C LEU A 36 12.65 -8.17 7.33
N PHE A 37 12.33 -7.27 6.40
CA PHE A 37 13.28 -6.33 5.80
C PHE A 37 13.24 -4.94 6.42
N SER A 38 12.45 -4.69 7.47
CA SER A 38 12.37 -3.39 8.13
C SER A 38 12.29 -3.54 9.65
N THR A 39 13.00 -2.67 10.37
CA THR A 39 12.91 -2.57 11.83
C THR A 39 11.69 -1.76 12.29
N GLN A 40 11.00 -1.06 11.37
CA GLN A 40 9.81 -0.30 11.72
C GLN A 40 8.63 -1.23 12.02
N THR A 41 7.99 -0.98 13.16
CA THR A 41 6.76 -1.67 13.55
C THR A 41 5.59 -1.17 12.68
N GLY A 42 4.62 -2.06 12.49
CA GLY A 42 3.49 -1.87 11.58
C GLY A 42 2.38 -0.97 12.15
N PRO A 43 1.19 -1.00 11.53
CA PRO A 43 0.75 -2.01 10.57
C PRO A 43 1.37 -1.88 9.17
N TRP A 44 1.82 -3.01 8.63
CA TRP A 44 2.25 -3.18 7.24
C TRP A 44 1.14 -3.82 6.41
N MET A 45 0.97 -3.35 5.18
CA MET A 45 -0.01 -3.85 4.23
C MET A 45 0.67 -4.28 2.93
N LEU A 46 0.45 -5.54 2.52
CA LEU A 46 0.82 -6.03 1.19
C LEU A 46 -0.34 -5.76 0.25
N ILE A 47 -0.10 -4.90 -0.72
CA ILE A 47 -1.04 -4.50 -1.75
C ILE A 47 -0.63 -5.11 -3.09
N GLU A 48 -1.62 -5.43 -3.93
CA GLU A 48 -1.40 -5.98 -5.25
C GLU A 48 -2.33 -5.37 -6.30
N ARG A 49 -1.79 -5.15 -7.50
CA ARG A 49 -2.53 -4.78 -8.71
C ARG A 49 -1.77 -5.30 -9.93
N ASP A 50 -2.47 -5.95 -10.86
CA ASP A 50 -1.90 -6.44 -12.12
C ASP A 50 -0.56 -7.19 -11.94
N HIS A 51 -0.52 -8.11 -10.97
CA HIS A 51 0.66 -8.89 -10.54
C HIS A 51 1.80 -8.08 -9.90
N PHE A 52 1.70 -6.76 -9.84
CA PHE A 52 2.64 -5.94 -9.07
C PHE A 52 2.28 -5.96 -7.60
N GLN A 53 3.27 -6.23 -6.74
CA GLN A 53 3.11 -6.27 -5.29
C GLN A 53 4.00 -5.23 -4.61
N ARG A 54 3.49 -4.65 -3.52
CA ARG A 54 4.26 -3.73 -2.68
C ARG A 54 3.85 -3.83 -1.22
N TRP A 55 4.84 -3.73 -0.34
CA TRP A 55 4.61 -3.50 1.08
C TRP A 55 4.55 -2.00 1.37
N VAL A 56 3.55 -1.59 2.14
CA VAL A 56 3.34 -0.21 2.60
C VAL A 56 3.22 -0.23 4.12
N ASN A 57 4.02 0.58 4.81
CA ASN A 57 3.84 0.83 6.24
C ASN A 57 2.80 1.93 6.41
N LEU A 58 1.65 1.62 7.02
CA LEU A 58 0.54 2.57 7.11
C LEU A 58 0.82 3.76 8.05
N ARG A 59 1.87 3.69 8.87
CA ARG A 59 2.27 4.75 9.80
C ARG A 59 3.47 5.57 9.31
N ALA A 60 4.29 5.00 8.43
CA ALA A 60 5.60 5.56 8.12
C ALA A 60 5.95 5.64 6.62
N ASP A 61 5.08 5.17 5.71
CA ASP A 61 5.35 5.30 4.27
C ASP A 61 5.31 6.78 3.84
N GLN A 62 6.47 7.29 3.41
CA GLN A 62 6.65 8.68 3.01
C GLN A 62 6.18 8.98 1.58
N ASN A 63 5.81 7.94 0.81
CA ASN A 63 5.43 8.08 -0.59
C ASN A 63 3.93 7.89 -0.79
N PHE A 64 3.28 7.07 0.04
CA PHE A 64 1.90 6.64 -0.18
C PHE A 64 1.03 6.77 1.07
N LEU A 65 -0.19 7.25 0.88
CA LEU A 65 -1.28 7.22 1.85
C LEU A 65 -2.33 6.21 1.39
N ILE A 66 -2.72 5.29 2.28
CA ILE A 66 -3.75 4.28 2.02
C ILE A 66 -5.08 4.74 2.60
N GLN A 67 -6.10 4.82 1.75
CA GLN A 67 -7.48 5.07 2.14
C GLN A 67 -8.28 3.77 1.99
N SER A 68 -8.87 3.29 3.08
CA SER A 68 -9.84 2.19 3.02
C SER A 68 -11.13 2.71 2.39
N SER A 69 -11.55 2.13 1.28
CA SER A 69 -12.93 2.32 0.79
C SER A 69 -13.86 1.64 1.81
N HIS A 70 -14.71 2.43 2.47
CA HIS A 70 -15.84 1.92 3.24
C HIS A 70 -16.97 1.51 2.29
#